data_AF-A0A1F9YCV2-F1
#
_entry.id   AF-A0A1F9YCV2-F1
#
_cell.length_a   1.000
_cell.length_b   1.000
_cell.length_c   1.000
_cell.angle_alpha   90.00
_cell.angle_beta   90.00
_cell.angle_gamma   90.00
#
_symmetry.space_group_name_H-M   'P 1'
#
loop_
_entity.id
_entity.type
_entity.pdbx_description
1 polymer ?
#
loop_
_entity_poly.entity_id
_entity_poly.type
_entity_poly.pdbx_seq_one_letter_code
_entity_poly.pdbx_strand_id
1 'polypeptide(L)'
;MKMVKKVVALLLILSYSSLLFAESNGQDSSAVSVESVTNIVSESSVAPLDSSNAPVVAAPVISKVESEQVAYNACVMSEIAGRGDAAGKHSTVGWGVFGIASGFLFGLLGIGASTLISAIPKPKPEVVPDPVQVPSLECYTEAYTSKAKSKNIMTTLGMSCLGWVIWIPIAVSISK
;
A
#
# COMPACT_ATOMS: atom_id res chain seq x y z
N MET A 1 -41.99 3.16 -19.06
CA MET A 1 -41.59 3.75 -17.76
C MET A 1 -41.53 2.78 -16.56
N LYS A 2 -42.42 1.78 -16.40
CA LYS A 2 -42.39 0.87 -15.21
C LYS A 2 -41.12 0.01 -15.10
N MET A 3 -40.54 -0.45 -16.21
CA MET A 3 -39.29 -1.24 -16.19
C MET A 3 -38.06 -0.42 -15.77
N VAL A 4 -37.92 0.81 -16.26
CA VAL A 4 -36.76 1.67 -15.95
C VAL A 4 -36.65 1.93 -14.44
N LYS A 5 -37.78 2.18 -13.75
CA LYS A 5 -37.81 2.35 -12.29
C LYS A 5 -37.33 1.10 -11.54
N LYS A 6 -37.66 -0.10 -12.02
CA LYS A 6 -37.23 -1.36 -11.39
C LYS A 6 -35.73 -1.60 -11.57
N VAL A 7 -35.20 -1.28 -12.75
CA VAL A 7 -33.75 -1.42 -13.05
C VAL A 7 -32.92 -0.46 -12.21
N VAL A 8 -33.35 0.81 -12.08
CA VAL A 8 -32.65 1.79 -11.22
C VAL A 8 -32.70 1.38 -9.75
N ALA A 9 -33.85 0.88 -9.25
CA ALA A 9 -33.95 0.39 -7.88
C ALA A 9 -33.03 -0.80 -7.61
N LEU A 10 -32.93 -1.76 -8.54
CA LEU A 10 -32.04 -2.91 -8.39
C LEU A 10 -30.55 -2.49 -8.38
N LEU A 11 -30.16 -1.53 -9.24
CA LEU A 11 -28.81 -1.00 -9.28
C LEU A 11 -28.43 -0.27 -7.99
N LEU A 12 -29.36 0.48 -7.39
CA LEU A 12 -29.15 1.14 -6.10
C LEU A 12 -28.99 0.13 -4.94
N ILE A 13 -29.71 -0.98 -4.97
CA ILE A 13 -29.57 -2.05 -3.95
C ILE A 13 -28.21 -2.74 -4.09
N LEU A 14 -27.77 -3.01 -5.32
CA LEU A 14 -26.49 -3.64 -5.58
C LEU A 14 -25.30 -2.73 -5.18
N SER A 15 -25.39 -1.43 -5.45
CA SER A 15 -24.33 -0.48 -5.04
C SER A 15 -24.26 -0.27 -3.52
N TYR A 16 -25.40 -0.29 -2.81
CA TYR A 16 -25.41 -0.18 -1.34
C TYR A 16 -24.76 -1.39 -0.66
N SER A 17 -24.93 -2.58 -1.22
CA SER A 17 -24.32 -3.83 -0.72
C SER A 17 -22.80 -3.80 -0.82
N SER A 18 -22.25 -3.21 -1.89
CA SER A 18 -20.80 -3.07 -2.07
C SER A 18 -20.16 -2.07 -1.10
N LEU A 19 -20.90 -1.03 -0.70
CA LEU A 19 -20.43 -0.02 0.24
C LEU A 19 -20.24 -0.61 1.65
N LEU A 20 -21.19 -1.43 2.10
CA LEU A 20 -21.12 -2.12 3.40
C LEU A 20 -19.94 -3.11 3.48
N PHE A 21 -19.53 -3.69 2.35
CA PHE A 21 -18.40 -4.63 2.31
C PHE A 21 -17.03 -3.92 2.32
N ALA A 22 -16.96 -2.68 1.83
CA ALA A 22 -15.72 -1.90 1.82
C ALA A 22 -15.36 -1.37 3.21
N GLU A 23 -16.36 -1.07 4.05
CA GLU A 23 -16.15 -0.57 5.41
C GLU A 23 -15.63 -1.66 6.36
N SER A 24 -15.97 -2.93 6.10
CA SER A 24 -15.51 -4.09 6.89
C SER A 24 -14.02 -4.41 6.76
N ASN A 25 -13.32 -3.93 5.73
CA ASN A 25 -11.92 -4.29 5.47
C ASN A 25 -10.93 -3.14 5.75
N GLY A 26 -11.42 -1.99 6.23
CA GLY A 26 -10.59 -0.80 6.48
C GLY A 26 -9.90 -0.75 7.85
N GLN A 27 -10.16 -1.73 8.73
CA GLN A 27 -9.79 -1.66 10.15
C GLN A 27 -8.62 -2.58 10.56
N ASP A 28 -7.70 -2.91 9.64
CA ASP A 28 -6.52 -3.74 9.94
C ASP A 28 -5.18 -3.00 9.75
N SER A 29 -5.13 -1.67 9.90
CA SER A 29 -3.86 -0.93 9.73
C SER A 29 -3.70 0.21 10.72
N SER A 30 -3.74 -0.07 12.01
CA SER A 30 -3.12 0.76 13.05
C SER A 30 -3.01 0.00 14.37
N ALA A 31 -2.09 -0.97 14.44
CA ALA A 31 -1.37 -1.32 15.66
C ALA A 31 -0.40 -2.47 15.33
N VAL A 32 0.69 -2.16 14.62
CA VAL A 32 1.91 -2.94 14.87
C VAL A 32 2.36 -2.49 16.26
N SER A 33 1.84 -3.16 17.29
CA SER A 33 2.37 -3.04 18.65
C SER A 33 3.81 -3.50 18.58
N VAL A 34 4.73 -2.55 18.74
CA VAL A 34 6.16 -2.81 18.93
C VAL A 34 6.37 -3.29 20.37
N GLU A 35 5.74 -4.42 20.71
CA GLU A 35 5.90 -5.13 21.99
C GLU A 35 6.40 -6.56 21.73
N SER A 36 7.52 -6.76 21.02
CA SER A 36 8.20 -8.07 21.10
C SER A 36 9.68 -8.06 20.68
N VAL A 37 10.45 -7.02 20.99
CA VAL A 37 11.92 -7.08 20.82
C VAL A 37 12.62 -6.64 22.11
N THR A 38 12.35 -7.33 23.21
CA THR A 38 13.10 -7.19 24.47
C THR A 38 13.54 -8.52 25.09
N ASN A 39 13.34 -9.66 24.43
CA ASN A 39 13.70 -10.97 24.98
C ASN A 39 14.68 -11.75 24.10
N ILE A 40 15.91 -11.22 23.90
CA ILE A 40 17.10 -12.06 23.69
C ILE A 40 18.29 -11.44 24.43
N VAL A 41 18.16 -11.26 25.74
CA VAL A 41 19.29 -11.11 26.67
C VAL A 41 19.01 -12.00 27.87
N SER A 42 19.29 -13.30 27.74
CA SER A 42 19.38 -14.33 28.79
C SER A 42 19.62 -15.66 28.05
N GLU A 43 20.61 -16.50 28.27
CA GLU A 43 21.68 -16.63 29.25
C GLU A 43 22.90 -17.18 28.48
N SER A 44 24.01 -16.46 28.45
CA SER A 44 25.30 -17.08 28.20
C SER A 44 25.76 -17.65 29.54
N SER A 45 25.41 -18.92 29.81
CA SER A 45 25.95 -19.64 30.96
C SER A 45 27.44 -19.87 30.70
N VAL A 46 28.28 -19.00 31.26
CA VAL A 46 29.73 -19.18 31.26
C VAL A 46 30.03 -20.38 32.14
N ALA A 47 30.36 -21.51 31.52
CA ALA A 47 30.89 -22.67 32.21
C ALA A 47 32.25 -22.32 32.86
N PRO A 48 32.57 -22.87 34.04
CA PRO A 48 33.85 -22.62 34.71
C PRO A 48 35.02 -23.17 33.87
N LEU A 49 36.02 -22.31 33.71
CA LEU A 49 37.28 -22.54 32.99
C LEU A 49 38.05 -23.72 33.59
N ASP A 50 38.11 -24.84 32.86
CA ASP A 50 39.13 -25.86 33.11
C ASP A 50 40.42 -25.44 32.39
N SER A 51 41.46 -25.27 33.19
CA SER A 51 42.76 -24.70 32.81
C SER A 51 43.69 -25.82 32.39
N SER A 52 43.68 -26.18 31.11
CA SER A 52 44.83 -26.75 30.40
C SER A 52 44.39 -27.17 29.01
N ASN A 53 44.64 -26.31 28.01
CA ASN A 53 45.16 -26.67 26.69
C ASN A 53 45.20 -25.42 25.80
N ALA A 54 46.28 -25.30 25.02
CA ALA A 54 46.69 -24.10 24.29
C ALA A 54 45.62 -23.51 23.35
N PRO A 55 45.54 -22.17 23.22
CA PRO A 55 44.47 -21.51 22.48
C PRO A 55 44.74 -21.56 20.97
N VAL A 56 44.01 -22.41 20.25
CA VAL A 56 43.81 -22.24 18.82
C VAL A 56 42.87 -21.05 18.65
N VAL A 57 43.43 -19.90 18.31
CA VAL A 57 42.72 -18.63 18.09
C VAL A 57 41.81 -18.80 16.87
N ALA A 58 40.60 -19.29 17.09
CA ALA A 58 39.53 -19.29 16.10
C ALA A 58 39.08 -17.84 15.87
N ALA A 59 39.24 -17.35 14.65
CA ALA A 59 38.84 -16.03 14.22
C ALA A 59 37.31 -15.80 14.41
N PRO A 60 36.86 -14.55 14.61
CA PRO A 60 35.57 -14.24 15.21
C PRO A 60 34.40 -14.45 14.25
N VAL A 61 33.51 -15.38 14.58
CA VAL A 61 32.21 -15.61 13.91
C VAL A 61 31.18 -14.50 14.23
N ILE A 62 31.51 -13.58 15.16
CA ILE A 62 30.60 -12.56 15.68
C ILE A 62 30.31 -11.43 14.66
N SER A 63 31.19 -11.17 13.70
CA SER A 63 31.05 -10.01 12.81
C SER A 63 29.93 -10.11 11.76
N LYS A 64 29.42 -11.31 11.46
CA LYS A 64 28.42 -11.50 10.40
C LYS A 64 27.00 -11.16 10.86
N VAL A 65 26.64 -11.50 12.10
CA VAL A 65 25.28 -11.32 12.63
C VAL A 65 24.95 -9.85 12.83
N GLU A 66 25.90 -9.06 13.32
CA GLU A 66 25.71 -7.62 13.53
C GLU A 66 25.49 -6.89 12.20
N SER A 67 26.19 -7.27 11.13
CA SER A 67 26.03 -6.66 9.80
C SER A 67 24.64 -6.91 9.18
N GLU A 68 24.06 -8.09 9.39
CA GLU A 68 22.73 -8.43 8.85
C GLU A 68 21.61 -7.69 9.61
N GLN A 69 21.74 -7.54 10.93
CA GLN A 69 20.75 -6.82 11.74
C GLN A 69 20.73 -5.31 11.44
N VAL A 70 21.90 -4.70 11.23
CA VAL A 70 22.00 -3.29 10.83
C VAL A 70 21.36 -3.06 9.46
N ALA A 71 21.60 -3.95 8.49
CA ALA A 71 21.00 -3.86 7.16
C ALA A 71 19.47 -4.03 7.19
N TYR A 72 18.96 -4.94 8.02
CA TYR A 72 17.51 -5.12 8.20
C TYR A 72 16.84 -3.87 8.76
N ASN A 73 17.37 -3.30 9.85
CA ASN A 73 16.82 -2.09 10.46
C ASN A 73 16.86 -0.89 9.49
N ALA A 74 17.93 -0.76 8.72
CA ALA A 74 18.07 0.23 7.65
C ALA A 74 16.96 0.11 6.59
N CYS A 75 16.61 -1.12 6.18
CA CYS A 75 15.53 -1.38 5.23
C CYS A 75 14.15 -1.01 5.81
N VAL A 76 13.84 -1.42 7.04
CA VAL A 76 12.54 -1.13 7.69
C VAL A 76 12.30 0.38 7.82
N MET A 77 13.31 1.14 8.26
CA MET A 77 13.19 2.60 8.37
C MET A 77 12.97 3.25 6.99
N SER A 78 13.67 2.75 5.97
CA SER A 78 13.52 3.22 4.59
C SER A 78 12.14 2.89 4.02
N GLU A 79 11.56 1.74 4.38
CA GLU A 79 10.23 1.31 3.95
C GLU A 79 9.13 2.21 4.54
N ILE A 80 9.22 2.52 5.84
CA ILE A 80 8.29 3.43 6.53
C ILE A 80 8.34 4.82 5.90
N ALA A 81 9.55 5.35 5.66
CA ALA A 81 9.75 6.62 4.99
C ALA A 81 9.15 6.62 3.57
N GLY A 82 9.39 5.56 2.79
CA GLY A 82 8.85 5.42 1.43
C GLY A 82 7.33 5.41 1.38
N ARG A 83 6.68 4.68 2.30
CA ARG A 83 5.21 4.66 2.43
C ARG A 83 4.68 6.03 2.87
N GLY A 84 5.34 6.69 3.81
CA GLY A 84 4.96 8.02 4.30
C GLY A 84 5.01 9.07 3.19
N ASP A 85 6.10 9.10 2.43
CA ASP A 85 6.26 10.03 1.32
C ASP A 85 5.28 9.76 0.18
N ALA A 86 5.03 8.50 -0.17
CA ALA A 86 3.98 8.15 -1.13
C ALA A 86 2.58 8.57 -0.62
N ALA A 87 2.33 8.51 0.68
CA ALA A 87 1.07 8.95 1.26
C ALA A 87 0.89 10.48 1.13
N GLY A 88 1.92 11.27 1.49
CA GLY A 88 1.83 12.72 1.54
C GLY A 88 2.09 13.44 0.21
N LYS A 89 3.01 12.94 -0.62
CA LYS A 89 3.55 13.66 -1.78
C LYS A 89 3.07 13.12 -3.13
N HIS A 90 2.69 11.85 -3.20
CA HIS A 90 2.22 11.26 -4.47
C HIS A 90 0.85 11.81 -4.87
N SER A 91 0.80 12.55 -5.98
CA SER A 91 -0.43 13.10 -6.56
C SER A 91 -1.22 12.03 -7.31
N THR A 92 -2.50 11.91 -6.98
CA THR A 92 -3.45 10.99 -7.64
C THR A 92 -4.47 11.72 -8.52
N VAL A 93 -4.34 13.04 -8.70
CA VAL A 93 -5.34 13.87 -9.39
C VAL A 93 -5.59 13.38 -10.82
N GLY A 94 -4.53 13.10 -11.58
CA GLY A 94 -4.66 12.58 -12.95
C GLY A 94 -5.43 11.27 -13.02
N TRP A 95 -5.20 10.37 -12.05
CA TRP A 95 -5.93 9.10 -11.92
C TRP A 95 -7.39 9.31 -11.53
N GLY A 96 -7.68 10.30 -10.69
CA GLY A 96 -9.04 10.67 -10.34
C GLY A 96 -9.85 11.20 -11.53
N VAL A 97 -9.27 12.09 -12.34
CA VAL A 97 -9.91 12.61 -13.56
C VAL A 97 -10.14 11.50 -14.57
N PHE A 98 -9.13 10.65 -14.78
CA PHE A 98 -9.26 9.46 -15.64
C PHE A 98 -10.36 8.52 -15.14
N GLY A 99 -10.45 8.33 -13.82
CA GLY A 99 -11.50 7.55 -13.17
C GLY A 99 -12.89 8.10 -13.51
N ILE A 100 -13.16 9.38 -13.18
CA ILE A 100 -14.45 10.04 -13.49
C ILE A 100 -14.81 9.84 -14.97
N ALA A 101 -13.89 10.18 -15.88
CA ALA A 101 -14.14 10.12 -17.31
C ALA A 101 -14.49 8.69 -17.76
N SER A 102 -13.73 7.69 -17.28
CA SER A 102 -13.96 6.29 -17.63
C SER A 102 -15.31 5.76 -17.11
N GLY A 103 -15.66 6.07 -15.86
CA GLY A 103 -16.91 5.65 -15.24
C GLY A 103 -18.12 6.35 -15.86
N PHE A 104 -17.97 7.62 -16.25
CA PHE A 104 -19.01 8.37 -16.94
C PHE A 104 -19.27 7.84 -18.36
N LEU A 105 -18.22 7.64 -19.16
CA LEU A 105 -18.34 7.29 -20.58
C LEU A 105 -18.69 5.81 -20.81
N PHE A 106 -18.09 4.90 -20.05
CA PHE A 106 -18.18 3.45 -20.29
C PHE A 106 -18.87 2.68 -19.17
N GLY A 107 -19.32 3.38 -18.12
CA GLY A 107 -19.99 2.78 -16.98
C GLY A 107 -19.14 1.76 -16.22
N LEU A 108 -19.74 0.60 -15.91
CA LEU A 108 -19.07 -0.48 -15.16
C LEU A 108 -17.86 -1.06 -15.90
N LEU A 109 -17.92 -1.16 -17.24
CA LEU A 109 -16.79 -1.62 -18.04
C LEU A 109 -15.62 -0.62 -17.96
N GLY A 110 -15.93 0.68 -17.94
CA GLY A 110 -14.95 1.76 -17.73
C GLY A 110 -14.26 1.67 -16.38
N ILE A 111 -15.01 1.38 -15.32
CA ILE A 111 -14.48 1.19 -13.96
C ILE A 111 -13.47 0.03 -13.94
N GLY A 112 -13.83 -1.13 -14.52
CA GLY A 112 -12.94 -2.28 -14.57
C GLY A 112 -11.66 -2.01 -15.36
N ALA A 113 -11.79 -1.46 -16.57
CA ALA A 113 -10.64 -1.15 -17.42
C ALA A 113 -9.71 -0.10 -16.81
N SER A 114 -10.26 1.00 -16.28
CA SER A 114 -9.46 2.06 -15.67
C SER A 114 -8.70 1.59 -14.44
N THR A 115 -9.33 0.75 -13.60
CA THR A 115 -8.69 0.16 -12.42
C THR A 115 -7.51 -0.74 -12.82
N LEU A 116 -7.67 -1.59 -13.84
CA LEU A 116 -6.57 -2.43 -14.36
C LEU A 116 -5.44 -1.59 -14.94
N ILE A 117 -5.76 -0.55 -15.72
CA ILE A 117 -4.76 0.36 -16.29
C ILE A 117 -3.98 1.08 -15.19
N SER A 118 -4.63 1.48 -14.10
CA SER A 118 -3.98 2.15 -12.97
C SER A 118 -2.97 1.27 -12.22
N ALA A 119 -3.04 -0.05 -12.39
CA ALA A 119 -2.12 -1.00 -11.78
C ALA A 119 -0.83 -1.23 -12.59
N ILE A 120 -0.77 -0.80 -13.86
CA ILE A 120 0.39 -1.03 -14.74
C ILE A 120 1.57 -0.10 -14.41
N PRO A 121 1.36 1.20 -14.19
CA PRO A 121 2.47 2.13 -13.96
C PRO A 121 3.25 1.82 -12.68
N LYS A 122 4.56 2.02 -12.76
CA LYS A 122 5.48 1.93 -11.62
C LYS A 122 5.85 3.37 -11.20
N PRO A 123 5.03 4.01 -10.34
CA PRO A 123 5.31 5.38 -9.90
C PRO A 123 6.66 5.44 -9.20
N LYS A 124 7.47 6.44 -9.54
CA LYS A 124 8.76 6.71 -8.91
C LYS A 124 8.67 7.99 -8.08
N PRO A 125 9.44 8.11 -6.99
CA PRO A 125 9.55 9.36 -6.25
C PRO A 125 10.18 10.43 -7.15
N GLU A 126 9.64 11.65 -7.11
CA GLU A 126 10.16 12.80 -7.88
C GLU A 126 11.50 13.28 -7.32
N VAL A 127 11.62 13.29 -6.00
CA VAL A 127 12.84 13.64 -5.27
C VAL A 127 13.34 12.40 -4.55
N VAL A 128 14.57 11.99 -4.83
CA VAL A 128 15.26 10.94 -4.10
C VAL A 128 15.82 11.55 -2.82
N PRO A 129 15.46 11.04 -1.62
CA PRO A 129 15.98 11.60 -0.38
C PRO A 129 17.47 11.28 -0.22
N ASP A 130 18.16 12.10 0.57
CA ASP A 130 19.57 11.92 0.89
C ASP A 130 19.81 10.53 1.53
N PRO A 131 20.85 9.77 1.13
CA PRO A 131 21.20 8.48 1.75
C PRO A 131 21.35 8.53 3.27
N VAL A 132 21.60 9.70 3.88
CA VAL A 132 21.61 9.87 5.34
C VAL A 132 20.22 9.64 5.96
N GLN A 133 19.14 9.96 5.24
CA GLN A 133 17.76 9.81 5.71
C GLN A 133 17.14 8.46 5.33
N VAL A 134 17.62 7.86 4.23
CA VAL A 134 17.17 6.55 3.72
C VAL A 134 18.37 5.65 3.53
N PRO A 135 18.72 4.87 4.57
CA PRO A 135 19.86 3.96 4.53
C PRO A 135 19.80 2.93 3.39
N SER A 136 18.60 2.57 2.93
CA SER A 136 18.37 1.64 1.82
C SER A 136 17.41 2.25 0.78
N LEU A 137 17.98 2.74 -0.33
CA LEU A 137 17.22 3.33 -1.42
C LEU A 137 16.29 2.31 -2.11
N GLU A 138 16.71 1.05 -2.21
CA GLU A 138 15.91 -0.02 -2.81
C GLU A 138 14.63 -0.26 -2.00
N CYS A 139 14.75 -0.48 -0.69
CA CYS A 139 13.60 -0.67 0.20
C CYS A 139 12.68 0.56 0.19
N TYR A 140 13.24 1.78 0.17
CA TYR A 140 12.47 3.01 0.05
C TYR A 140 11.65 3.06 -1.25
N THR A 141 12.30 2.83 -2.39
CA THR A 141 11.64 2.94 -3.71
C THR A 141 10.57 1.88 -3.93
N GLU A 142 10.79 0.64 -3.47
CA GLU A 142 9.80 -0.42 -3.53
C GLU A 142 8.56 -0.07 -2.70
N ALA A 143 8.78 0.38 -1.46
CA ALA A 143 7.72 0.77 -0.54
C ALA A 143 6.90 1.96 -1.07
N TYR A 144 7.59 2.97 -1.60
CA TYR A 144 6.97 4.12 -2.26
C TYR A 144 6.11 3.67 -3.44
N THR A 145 6.68 2.85 -4.33
CA THR A 145 5.99 2.36 -5.54
C THR A 145 4.73 1.59 -5.18
N SER A 146 4.83 0.68 -4.21
CA SER A 146 3.71 -0.13 -3.73
C SER A 146 2.57 0.74 -3.19
N LYS A 147 2.89 1.70 -2.31
CA LYS A 147 1.88 2.59 -1.71
C LYS A 147 1.27 3.56 -2.73
N ALA A 148 2.09 4.15 -3.61
CA ALA A 148 1.63 5.05 -4.67
C ALA A 148 0.71 4.33 -5.68
N LYS A 149 1.02 3.08 -6.04
CA LYS A 149 0.17 2.24 -6.88
C LYS A 149 -1.18 1.95 -6.20
N SER A 150 -1.16 1.58 -4.93
CA SER A 150 -2.40 1.39 -4.14
C SER A 150 -3.27 2.67 -4.13
N LYS A 151 -2.65 3.85 -3.93
CA LYS A 151 -3.35 5.14 -4.01
C LYS A 151 -3.96 5.40 -5.38
N ASN A 152 -3.25 5.10 -6.48
CA ASN A 152 -3.78 5.25 -7.84
C ASN A 152 -5.00 4.37 -8.07
N ILE A 153 -4.93 3.10 -7.66
CA ILE A 153 -6.03 2.13 -7.80
C ILE A 153 -7.26 2.60 -7.00
N MET A 154 -7.07 2.95 -5.72
CA MET A 154 -8.17 3.40 -4.86
C MET A 154 -8.80 4.70 -5.36
N THR A 155 -7.97 5.66 -5.79
CA THR A 155 -8.46 6.93 -6.34
C THR A 155 -9.22 6.69 -7.64
N THR A 156 -8.67 5.89 -8.56
CA THR A 156 -9.32 5.57 -9.84
C THR A 156 -10.67 4.91 -9.58
N LEU A 157 -10.71 3.87 -8.75
CA LEU A 157 -11.95 3.14 -8.43
C LEU A 157 -13.02 4.06 -7.82
N GLY A 158 -12.67 4.82 -6.79
CA GLY A 158 -13.60 5.73 -6.12
C GLY A 158 -14.15 6.80 -7.07
N MET A 159 -13.27 7.39 -7.88
CA MET A 159 -13.65 8.44 -8.82
C MET A 159 -14.42 7.91 -10.04
N SER A 160 -14.14 6.68 -10.50
CA SER A 160 -14.94 6.00 -11.54
C SER A 160 -16.34 5.67 -11.05
N CYS A 161 -16.50 5.22 -9.79
CA CYS A 161 -17.81 5.04 -9.18
C CYS A 161 -18.59 6.37 -9.13
N LEU A 162 -17.93 7.47 -8.78
CA LEU A 162 -18.55 8.80 -8.79
C LEU A 162 -19.01 9.20 -10.20
N GLY A 163 -18.15 9.01 -11.22
CA GLY A 163 -18.50 9.25 -12.62
C GLY A 163 -19.71 8.44 -13.08
N TRP A 164 -19.79 7.17 -12.68
CA TRP A 164 -20.93 6.30 -12.98
C TRP A 164 -22.23 6.79 -12.32
N VAL A 165 -22.19 7.20 -11.05
CA VAL A 165 -23.37 7.75 -10.35
C VAL A 165 -23.90 9.01 -11.05
N ILE A 166 -23.01 9.88 -11.53
CA ILE A 166 -23.37 11.10 -12.27
C ILE A 166 -24.00 10.78 -13.64
N TRP A 167 -23.57 9.70 -14.30
CA TRP A 167 -24.09 9.29 -15.61
C TRP A 167 -25.57 8.87 -15.56
N ILE A 168 -26.02 8.20 -14.48
CA ILE A 168 -27.39 7.69 -14.34
C ILE A 168 -28.48 8.76 -14.55
N PRO A 169 -28.50 9.90 -13.83
CA PRO A 169 -29.54 10.90 -13.99
C PRO A 169 -29.55 11.53 -15.39
N ILE A 170 -28.39 11.67 -16.02
CA ILE A 170 -28.27 12.18 -17.40
C ILE A 170 -28.90 11.19 -18.37
N ALA A 171 -28.54 9.90 -18.28
CA ALA A 171 -29.13 8.86 -19.10
C ALA A 171 -30.66 8.77 -18.93
N VAL A 172 -31.16 8.90 -17.68
CA VAL A 172 -32.60 8.94 -17.39
C VAL A 172 -33.27 10.17 -17.96
N SER A 173 -32.59 11.32 -17.97
CA SER A 173 -33.15 12.59 -18.48
C SER A 173 -33.26 12.58 -20.01
N ILE A 174 -32.30 11.97 -20.71
CA ILE A 174 -32.32 11.83 -22.18
C ILE A 174 -33.35 10.78 -22.63
N SER A 175 -33.67 9.80 -21.79
CA SER A 175 -34.61 8.72 -22.11
C SER A 175 -36.09 9.09 -21.93
N LYS A 176 -36.40 10.33 -21.54
CA LYS A 176 -37.76 10.86 -21.44
C LYS A 176 -38.12 11.63 -22.69
#